data_AF-A0A7J2YMN8-F1
#
_entry.id   AF-A0A7J2YMN8-F1
#
_cell.length_a   1.000
_cell.length_b   1.000
_cell.length_c   1.000
_cell.angle_alpha   90.00
_cell.angle_beta   90.00
_cell.angle_gamma   90.00
#
_symmetry.space_group_name_H-M   'P 1'
#
loop_
_entity.id
_entity.type
_entity.pdbx_description
1 polymer ?
#
loop_
_entity_poly.entity_id
_entity_poly.type
_entity_poly.pdbx_seq_one_letter_code
_entity_poly.pdbx_strand_id
1 'polypeptide(L)'
;MEKLRAVSVKVPEEVYKEMLLRVPEGERSDFIRDAILEKLQKTPKPDKILELEQRMGRMEKEFSEIRRYLADLELLTHERGGANPHTFCIDETDHKIVDYLIHYRGATTPELAEYLKTNRWFILNRLRRMQKASKEQLGKSIIVYYPGEKSGKKKAWWINEELIEA
;
A
#
# COMPACT_ATOMS: atom_id res chain seq x y z
N MET A 1 -42.69 -21.03 -2.05
CA MET A 1 -41.60 -21.62 -2.86
C MET A 1 -40.86 -20.49 -3.54
N GLU A 2 -39.57 -20.33 -3.26
CA GLU A 2 -38.73 -19.34 -3.97
C GLU A 2 -38.66 -19.67 -5.47
N LYS A 3 -38.48 -18.64 -6.31
CA LYS A 3 -38.33 -18.83 -7.76
C LYS A 3 -37.02 -19.54 -8.05
N LEU A 4 -37.10 -20.83 -8.39
CA LEU A 4 -35.95 -21.60 -8.86
C LEU A 4 -35.55 -21.16 -10.28
N ARG A 5 -34.25 -21.08 -10.54
CA ARG A 5 -33.66 -20.79 -11.86
C ARG A 5 -32.77 -21.96 -12.25
N ALA A 6 -32.93 -22.46 -13.47
CA ALA A 6 -32.04 -23.48 -14.02
C ALA A 6 -30.69 -22.83 -14.38
N VAL A 7 -29.59 -23.44 -13.91
CA VAL A 7 -28.22 -23.07 -14.26
C VAL A 7 -27.57 -24.29 -14.88
N SER A 8 -27.01 -24.14 -16.09
CA SER A 8 -26.29 -25.20 -16.78
C SER A 8 -24.83 -24.81 -16.91
N VAL A 9 -23.93 -25.67 -16.44
CA VAL A 9 -22.48 -25.43 -16.48
C VAL A 9 -21.76 -26.69 -16.94
N LYS A 10 -20.68 -26.53 -17.71
CA LYS A 10 -19.77 -27.62 -18.03
C LYS A 10 -18.74 -27.74 -16.90
N VAL A 11 -18.54 -28.95 -16.41
CA VAL A 11 -17.54 -29.29 -15.40
C VAL A 11 -16.50 -30.24 -15.98
N PRO A 12 -15.25 -30.20 -15.50
CA PRO A 12 -14.23 -31.17 -15.89
C PRO A 12 -14.67 -32.61 -15.58
N GLU A 13 -14.31 -33.53 -16.47
CA GLU A 13 -14.71 -34.95 -16.39
C GLU A 13 -14.29 -35.61 -15.08
N GLU A 14 -13.09 -35.29 -14.59
CA GLU A 14 -12.56 -35.82 -13.33
C GLU A 14 -13.41 -35.42 -12.12
N VAL A 15 -13.85 -34.16 -12.08
CA VAL A 15 -14.71 -33.63 -11.01
C VAL A 15 -16.09 -34.28 -11.06
N TYR A 16 -16.62 -34.49 -12.26
CA TYR A 16 -17.90 -35.17 -12.45
C TYR A 16 -17.84 -36.63 -11.96
N LYS A 17 -16.79 -37.37 -12.32
CA LYS A 17 -16.57 -38.76 -11.85
C LYS A 17 -16.44 -38.85 -10.34
N GLU A 18 -15.65 -37.96 -9.73
CA GLU A 18 -15.51 -37.87 -8.27
C GLU A 18 -16.85 -37.62 -7.58
N MET A 19 -17.66 -36.71 -8.13
CA MET A 19 -19.00 -36.43 -7.59
C MET A 19 -19.93 -37.65 -7.69
N LEU A 20 -19.90 -38.39 -8.81
CA LEU A 20 -20.72 -39.59 -8.97
C LEU A 20 -20.37 -40.69 -7.95
N LEU A 21 -19.09 -40.80 -7.57
CA LEU A 21 -18.64 -41.81 -6.61
C LEU A 21 -18.99 -41.45 -5.16
N ARG A 22 -19.01 -40.16 -4.83
CA ARG A 22 -19.21 -39.67 -3.46
C ARG A 22 -20.64 -39.26 -3.13
N VAL A 23 -21.45 -38.95 -4.13
CA VAL A 23 -22.81 -38.40 -3.94
C VAL A 23 -23.86 -39.38 -4.47
N PRO A 24 -24.82 -39.80 -3.64
CA PRO A 24 -25.92 -40.67 -4.05
C PRO A 24 -26.72 -40.13 -5.24
N GLU A 25 -27.31 -41.06 -5.99
CA GLU A 25 -28.20 -40.71 -7.09
C GLU A 25 -29.49 -40.06 -6.56
N GLY A 26 -29.82 -38.86 -7.05
CA GLY A 26 -30.93 -38.04 -6.55
C GLY A 26 -30.50 -36.82 -5.73
N GLU A 27 -29.37 -36.89 -5.01
CA GLU A 27 -28.90 -35.80 -4.13
C GLU A 27 -27.93 -34.82 -4.80
N ARG A 28 -27.50 -35.11 -6.03
CA ARG A 28 -26.48 -34.33 -6.75
C ARG A 28 -26.86 -32.85 -6.91
N SER A 29 -28.15 -32.57 -7.14
CA SER A 29 -28.63 -31.19 -7.27
C SER A 29 -28.57 -30.42 -5.96
N ASP A 30 -28.81 -31.11 -4.84
CA ASP A 30 -28.75 -30.50 -3.51
C ASP A 30 -27.29 -30.29 -3.09
N PHE A 31 -26.42 -31.29 -3.33
CA PHE A 31 -24.97 -31.17 -3.13
C PHE A 31 -24.37 -29.96 -3.85
N ILE A 32 -24.72 -29.76 -5.14
CA ILE A 32 -24.23 -28.59 -5.90
C ILE A 32 -24.79 -27.29 -5.33
N ARG A 33 -26.07 -27.26 -4.92
CA ARG A 33 -26.69 -26.07 -4.33
C ARG A 33 -26.01 -25.68 -3.03
N ASP A 34 -25.75 -26.65 -2.16
CA ASP A 34 -25.11 -26.45 -0.87
C ASP A 34 -23.66 -25.98 -1.04
N ALA A 35 -22.91 -26.57 -1.98
CA ALA A 35 -21.56 -26.13 -2.30
C ALA A 35 -21.53 -24.67 -2.80
N ILE A 36 -22.50 -24.27 -3.63
CA ILE A 36 -22.63 -22.87 -4.09
C ILE A 36 -22.97 -21.96 -2.90
N LEU A 37 -23.91 -22.34 -2.04
CA LEU A 37 -24.28 -21.56 -0.86
C LEU A 37 -23.11 -21.39 0.11
N GLU A 38 -22.39 -22.46 0.39
CA GLU A 38 -21.19 -22.44 1.24
C GLU A 38 -20.14 -21.48 0.67
N LYS A 39 -19.88 -21.57 -0.64
CA LYS A 39 -18.90 -20.69 -1.31
C LYS A 39 -19.33 -19.23 -1.28
N LEU A 40 -20.61 -18.94 -1.51
CA LEU A 40 -21.17 -17.58 -1.45
C LEU A 40 -21.19 -17.01 -0.02
N GLN A 41 -21.35 -17.84 1.01
CA GLN A 41 -21.25 -17.40 2.40
C GLN A 41 -19.81 -17.10 2.83
N LYS A 42 -18.85 -17.92 2.39
CA LYS A 42 -17.41 -17.71 2.66
C LYS A 42 -16.84 -16.53 1.89
N THR A 43 -17.40 -16.20 0.73
CA THR A 43 -16.94 -15.07 -0.09
C THR A 43 -17.58 -13.79 0.45
N PRO A 44 -16.80 -12.84 1.01
CA PRO A 44 -17.36 -11.60 1.51
C PRO A 44 -18.08 -10.85 0.39
N LYS A 45 -19.29 -10.35 0.66
CA LYS A 45 -20.07 -9.59 -0.32
C LYS A 45 -19.29 -8.34 -0.74
N PRO A 46 -19.21 -8.01 -2.04
CA PRO A 46 -18.49 -6.83 -2.52
C PRO A 46 -18.87 -5.55 -1.77
N ASP A 47 -20.15 -5.36 -1.46
CA ASP A 47 -20.64 -4.19 -0.73
C ASP A 47 -20.03 -4.05 0.67
N LYS A 48 -19.86 -5.18 1.39
CA LYS A 48 -19.22 -5.19 2.71
C LYS A 48 -17.74 -4.89 2.63
N ILE A 49 -17.06 -5.37 1.58
CA ILE A 49 -15.64 -5.06 1.35
C ILE A 49 -15.49 -3.56 1.11
N LEU A 50 -16.31 -2.98 0.25
CA LEU A 50 -16.31 -1.54 -0.04
C LEU A 50 -16.61 -0.71 1.22
N GLU A 51 -17.58 -1.13 2.03
CA GLU A 51 -17.91 -0.47 3.31
C GLU A 51 -16.73 -0.49 4.29
N LEU A 52 -16.04 -1.64 4.40
CA LEU A 52 -14.85 -1.78 5.24
C LEU A 52 -13.70 -0.91 4.75
N GLU A 53 -13.43 -0.88 3.44
CA GLU A 53 -12.42 0.00 2.84
C GLU A 53 -12.71 1.47 3.12
N GLN A 54 -13.96 1.91 2.95
CA GLN A 54 -14.38 3.28 3.25
C GLN A 54 -14.24 3.62 4.74
N ARG A 55 -14.54 2.66 5.63
CA ARG A 55 -14.38 2.83 7.07
C ARG A 55 -12.91 2.91 7.48
N MET A 56 -12.05 2.08 6.89
CA MET A 56 -10.59 2.15 7.09
C MET A 56 -10.03 3.48 6.61
N GLY A 57 -10.39 3.94 5.41
CA GLY A 57 -9.91 5.21 4.88
C GLY A 57 -10.32 6.42 5.73
N ARG A 58 -11.51 6.40 6.36
CA ARG A 58 -11.91 7.42 7.34
C ARG A 58 -11.02 7.39 8.59
N MET A 59 -10.78 6.20 9.13
CA MET A 59 -9.95 6.03 10.32
C MET A 59 -8.50 6.45 10.07
N GLU A 60 -7.92 6.13 8.91
CA GLU A 60 -6.58 6.58 8.51
C GLU A 60 -6.50 8.11 8.40
N LYS A 61 -7.55 8.75 7.88
CA LYS A 61 -7.62 10.20 7.77
C LYS A 61 -7.69 10.87 9.15
N GLU A 62 -8.57 10.38 10.02
CA GLU A 62 -8.70 10.88 11.40
C GLU A 62 -7.38 10.69 12.17
N PHE A 63 -6.74 9.54 12.02
CA PHE A 63 -5.44 9.27 12.64
C PHE A 63 -4.35 10.23 12.14
N SER A 64 -4.33 10.51 10.83
CA SER A 64 -3.40 11.49 10.24
C SER A 64 -3.63 12.90 10.77
N GLU A 65 -4.89 13.30 10.96
CA GLU A 65 -5.24 14.59 11.56
C GLU A 65 -4.76 14.68 13.03
N ILE A 66 -4.95 13.62 13.83
CA ILE A 66 -4.44 13.53 15.19
C ILE A 66 -2.91 13.67 15.21
N ARG A 67 -2.20 12.93 14.35
CA ARG A 67 -0.74 13.03 14.24
C ARG A 67 -0.30 14.44 13.84
N ARG A 68 -1.00 15.10 12.92
CA ARG A 68 -0.71 16.49 12.56
C ARG A 68 -0.84 17.41 13.77
N TYR A 69 -1.95 17.34 14.52
CA TYR A 69 -2.14 18.21 15.69
C TYR A 69 -1.11 17.94 16.79
N LEU A 70 -0.78 16.68 17.04
CA LEU A 70 0.26 16.33 18.01
C LEU A 70 1.63 16.87 17.56
N ALA A 71 1.93 16.86 16.27
CA ALA A 71 3.17 17.42 15.73
C ALA A 71 3.20 18.96 15.80
N ASP A 72 2.08 19.63 15.49
CA ASP A 72 1.93 21.09 15.59
C ASP A 72 2.09 21.58 17.04
N LEU A 73 1.68 20.76 18.01
CA LEU A 73 1.84 21.02 19.44
C LEU A 73 3.22 20.63 19.99
N GLU A 74 4.11 20.09 19.15
CA GLU A 74 5.41 19.51 19.56
C GLU A 74 5.29 18.38 20.62
N LEU A 75 4.08 17.87 20.85
CA LEU A 75 3.79 16.78 21.79
C LEU A 75 4.02 15.40 21.18
N LEU A 76 4.15 15.33 19.86
CA LEU A 76 4.59 14.13 19.15
C LEU A 76 6.09 13.95 19.37
N THR A 77 6.46 13.58 20.59
CA THR A 77 7.76 12.97 20.83
C THR A 77 7.76 11.68 20.04
N HIS A 78 8.56 11.61 18.97
CA HIS A 78 8.76 10.40 18.18
C HIS A 78 8.87 9.22 19.15
N GLU A 79 8.14 8.14 18.87
CA GLU A 79 8.39 6.86 19.55
C GLU A 79 9.91 6.63 19.53
N ARG A 80 10.48 6.28 20.69
CA ARG A 80 11.92 6.07 20.87
C ARG A 80 12.43 5.11 19.79
N GLY A 81 13.04 5.66 18.75
CA GLY A 81 13.41 4.99 17.51
C GLY A 81 13.00 5.84 16.30
N GLY A 82 13.96 6.56 15.69
CA GLY A 82 13.70 7.42 14.54
C GLY A 82 12.90 6.74 13.41
N ALA A 83 12.15 7.52 12.65
CA ALA A 83 11.34 7.04 11.54
C ALA A 83 12.24 6.40 10.47
N ASN A 84 11.92 5.15 10.10
CA ASN A 84 12.58 4.47 9.00
C ASN A 84 12.09 5.03 7.65
N PRO A 85 12.96 5.63 6.80
CA PRO A 85 12.56 6.16 5.49
C PRO A 85 11.99 5.11 4.54
N HIS A 86 12.39 3.85 4.69
CA HIS A 86 11.92 2.77 3.84
C HIS A 86 10.43 2.45 4.00
N THR A 87 9.79 2.88 5.10
CA THR A 87 8.35 2.71 5.31
C THR A 87 7.51 3.43 4.24
N PHE A 88 8.09 4.42 3.54
CA PHE A 88 7.40 5.19 2.49
C PHE A 88 7.66 4.68 1.07
N CYS A 89 8.48 3.65 0.91
CA CYS A 89 8.79 3.03 -0.37
C CYS A 89 7.63 2.12 -0.83
N ILE A 90 7.31 2.15 -2.12
CA ILE A 90 6.31 1.24 -2.72
C ILE A 90 6.99 0.10 -3.46
N ASP A 91 8.09 0.41 -4.15
CA ASP A 91 8.78 -0.53 -5.01
C ASP A 91 10.31 -0.46 -4.80
N GLU A 92 11.03 -1.37 -5.46
CA GLU A 92 12.49 -1.45 -5.38
C GLU A 92 13.18 -0.16 -5.85
N THR A 93 12.56 0.62 -6.74
CA THR A 93 13.15 1.89 -7.19
C THR A 93 13.13 2.90 -6.04
N ASP A 94 12.03 2.99 -5.30
CA ASP A 94 11.95 3.85 -4.13
C ASP A 94 12.98 3.47 -3.06
N HIS A 95 13.16 2.16 -2.81
CA HIS A 95 14.20 1.67 -1.89
C HIS A 95 15.59 2.13 -2.33
N LYS A 96 15.96 1.95 -3.61
CA LYS A 96 17.25 2.40 -4.13
C LYS A 96 17.43 3.92 -4.07
N ILE A 97 16.38 4.71 -4.29
CA ILE A 97 16.43 6.18 -4.11
C ILE A 97 16.75 6.51 -2.66
N VAL A 98 16.04 5.89 -1.71
CA VAL A 98 16.24 6.11 -0.27
C VAL A 98 17.65 5.70 0.15
N ASP A 99 18.11 4.50 -0.23
CA ASP A 99 19.46 4.01 0.06
C ASP A 99 20.53 4.97 -0.45
N TYR A 100 20.37 5.47 -1.69
CA TYR A 100 21.28 6.45 -2.26
C TYR A 100 21.31 7.73 -1.43
N LEU A 101 20.14 8.27 -1.04
CA LEU A 101 20.07 9.50 -0.26
C LEU A 101 20.66 9.35 1.15
N ILE A 102 20.49 8.18 1.78
CA ILE A 102 21.10 7.85 3.08
C ILE A 102 22.63 7.76 2.93
N HIS A 103 23.11 7.01 1.94
CA HIS A 103 24.54 6.75 1.77
C HIS A 103 25.32 8.01 1.34
N TYR A 104 24.80 8.77 0.37
CA TYR A 104 25.48 9.93 -0.21
C TYR A 104 25.06 11.27 0.40
N ARG A 105 24.19 11.26 1.42
CA ARG A 105 23.67 12.45 2.13
C ARG A 105 23.12 13.51 1.17
N GLY A 106 22.31 13.05 0.23
CA GLY A 106 21.55 13.88 -0.70
C GLY A 106 21.94 13.72 -2.16
N ALA A 107 21.02 14.07 -3.06
CA ALA A 107 21.20 13.91 -4.50
C ALA A 107 20.32 14.85 -5.32
N THR A 108 20.80 15.26 -6.49
CA THR A 108 19.95 15.97 -7.45
C THR A 108 19.08 14.97 -8.22
N THR A 109 17.93 15.41 -8.76
CA THR A 109 17.10 14.53 -9.61
C THR A 109 17.87 13.97 -10.82
N PRO A 110 18.76 14.72 -11.50
CA PRO A 110 19.64 14.17 -12.53
C PRO A 110 20.56 13.06 -12.04
N GLU A 111 21.23 13.21 -10.90
CA GLU A 111 22.15 12.20 -10.34
C GLU A 111 21.43 10.87 -10.07
N LEU A 112 20.24 10.94 -9.46
CA LEU A 112 19.42 9.75 -9.18
C LEU A 112 18.94 9.09 -10.47
N ALA A 113 18.57 9.88 -11.48
CA ALA A 113 18.13 9.35 -12.77
C ALA A 113 19.26 8.61 -13.50
N GLU A 114 20.49 9.14 -13.43
CA GLU A 114 21.68 8.51 -13.98
C GLU A 114 22.02 7.21 -13.25
N TYR A 115 22.05 7.24 -11.91
CA TYR A 115 22.32 6.07 -11.07
C TYR A 115 21.33 4.92 -11.33
N LEU A 116 20.04 5.24 -11.41
CA LEU A 116 18.96 4.27 -11.60
C LEU A 116 18.71 3.93 -13.08
N LYS A 117 19.48 4.53 -14.00
CA LYS A 117 19.34 4.37 -15.46
C LYS A 117 17.89 4.58 -15.91
N THR A 118 17.26 5.62 -15.40
CA THR A 118 15.86 5.97 -15.69
C THR A 118 15.71 7.47 -16.00
N ASN A 119 14.49 7.94 -16.23
CA ASN A 119 14.23 9.34 -16.58
C ASN A 119 13.99 10.23 -15.34
N ARG A 120 14.38 11.52 -15.47
CA ARG A 120 14.29 12.52 -14.38
C ARG A 120 12.87 12.77 -13.89
N TRP A 121 11.89 12.73 -14.80
CA TRP A 121 10.49 12.98 -14.47
C TRP A 121 9.92 11.90 -13.55
N PHE A 122 10.24 10.63 -13.83
CA PHE A 122 9.86 9.49 -13.01
C PHE A 122 10.44 9.61 -11.60
N ILE A 123 11.74 9.89 -11.47
CA ILE A 123 12.40 10.11 -10.17
C ILE A 123 11.77 11.26 -9.40
N LEU A 124 11.51 12.39 -10.06
CA LEU A 124 10.88 13.56 -9.43
C LEU A 124 9.51 13.21 -8.84
N ASN A 125 8.70 12.45 -9.58
CA ASN A 125 7.39 12.02 -9.11
C ASN A 125 7.48 11.08 -7.91
N ARG A 126 8.43 10.14 -7.92
CA ARG A 126 8.70 9.24 -6.78
C ARG A 126 9.11 10.03 -5.52
N LEU A 127 10.05 10.96 -5.65
CA LEU A 127 10.50 11.82 -4.55
C LEU A 127 9.36 12.67 -3.97
N ARG A 128 8.57 13.32 -4.83
CA ARG A 128 7.41 14.12 -4.40
C ARG A 128 6.35 13.27 -3.70
N ARG A 129 6.11 12.05 -4.17
CA ARG A 129 5.19 11.09 -3.54
C ARG A 129 5.66 10.75 -2.13
N MET A 130 6.92 10.32 -1.97
CA MET A 130 7.49 9.99 -0.65
C MET A 130 7.51 11.20 0.28
N GLN A 131 7.85 12.39 -0.23
CA GLN A 131 7.81 13.65 0.52
C GLN A 131 6.39 13.96 1.04
N LYS A 132 5.37 13.79 0.20
CA LYS A 132 3.97 14.04 0.57
C LYS A 132 3.47 13.02 1.58
N ALA A 133 3.67 11.74 1.31
CA ALA A 133 3.21 10.65 2.19
C ALA A 133 3.82 10.74 3.60
N SER A 134 5.12 11.02 3.68
CA SER A 134 5.80 11.21 4.97
C SER A 134 5.30 12.44 5.72
N LYS A 135 5.01 13.55 5.02
CA LYS A 135 4.41 14.73 5.65
C LYS A 135 3.02 14.45 6.21
N GLU A 136 2.19 13.72 5.47
CA GLU A 136 0.83 13.38 5.90
C GLU A 136 0.83 12.46 7.12
N GLN A 137 1.74 11.48 7.16
CA GLN A 137 1.82 10.55 8.28
C GLN A 137 2.58 11.13 9.48
N LEU A 138 3.77 11.70 9.29
CA LEU A 138 4.67 12.11 10.38
C LEU A 138 4.52 13.58 10.78
N GLY A 139 3.74 14.38 10.05
CA GLY A 139 3.69 15.85 10.18
C GLY A 139 4.86 16.58 9.50
N LYS A 140 6.01 15.91 9.31
CA LYS A 140 7.20 16.41 8.61
C LYS A 140 7.61 15.47 7.46
N SER A 141 8.16 16.02 6.39
CA SER A 141 8.66 15.22 5.26
C SER A 141 9.99 14.52 5.60
N ILE A 142 10.09 13.23 5.30
CA ILE A 142 11.33 12.46 5.48
C ILE A 142 12.33 12.68 4.34
N ILE A 143 11.83 13.00 3.14
CA ILE A 143 12.63 13.46 2.00
C ILE A 143 12.24 14.90 1.71
N VAL A 144 13.22 15.80 1.70
CA VAL A 144 13.02 17.24 1.53
C VAL A 144 13.82 17.76 0.34
N TYR A 145 13.15 18.56 -0.49
CA TYR A 145 13.81 19.34 -1.53
C TYR A 145 14.32 20.65 -0.91
N TYR A 146 15.58 20.98 -1.15
CA TYR A 146 16.12 22.28 -0.76
C TYR A 146 16.65 23.03 -2.00
N PRO A 147 16.11 24.24 -2.30
CA PRO A 147 16.42 24.98 -3.52
C PRO A 147 17.79 25.68 -3.48
N GLY A 148 18.39 25.83 -2.29
CA GLY A 148 19.70 26.44 -2.09
C GLY A 148 20.84 25.46 -2.37
N GLU A 149 22.02 25.82 -1.85
CA GLU A 149 23.22 24.97 -1.87
C GLU A 149 23.45 24.36 -0.49
N LYS A 150 23.58 23.03 -0.43
CA LYS A 150 23.90 22.29 0.79
C LYS A 150 24.87 21.16 0.42
N SER A 151 25.98 21.04 1.14
CA SER A 151 27.01 20.01 0.90
C SER A 151 27.51 19.94 -0.56
N GLY A 152 27.69 21.11 -1.20
CA GLY A 152 28.15 21.20 -2.60
C GLY A 152 27.11 20.84 -3.67
N LYS A 153 25.87 20.51 -3.28
CA LYS A 153 24.77 20.23 -4.20
C LYS A 153 23.75 21.36 -4.19
N LYS A 154 23.38 21.86 -5.38
CA LYS A 154 22.33 22.88 -5.57
C LYS A 154 21.02 22.22 -5.96
N LYS A 155 19.89 22.70 -5.42
CA LYS A 155 18.55 22.25 -5.85
C LYS A 155 18.41 20.72 -5.77
N ALA A 156 18.73 20.15 -4.62
CA ALA A 156 18.80 18.71 -4.44
C ALA A 156 17.72 18.19 -3.47
N TRP A 157 17.77 16.89 -3.21
CA TRP A 157 16.90 16.18 -2.29
C TRP A 157 17.76 15.60 -1.18
N TRP A 158 17.25 15.66 0.04
CA TRP A 158 17.92 15.14 1.23
C TRP A 158 16.94 14.37 2.08
N ILE A 159 17.50 13.43 2.84
CA ILE A 159 16.82 12.83 3.97
C ILE A 159 16.82 13.83 5.13
N ASN A 160 15.68 13.93 5.82
CA ASN A 160 15.56 14.73 7.02
C ASN A 160 16.12 13.96 8.22
N GLU A 161 17.40 14.21 8.54
CA GLU A 161 18.15 13.51 9.59
C GLU A 161 17.49 13.67 10.98
N GLU A 162 16.81 14.80 11.25
CA GLU A 162 16.05 15.02 12.50
C GLU A 162 14.95 13.98 12.75
N LEU A 163 14.48 13.31 11.70
CA LEU A 163 13.45 12.28 11.80
C LEU A 163 14.04 10.87 11.92
N ILE A 164 15.33 10.68 11.62
CA ILE A 164 15.99 9.37 11.62
C ILE A 164 16.86 9.17 12.86
N GLU A 165 17.52 10.22 13.32
CA GLU A 165 18.37 10.18 14.50
C GLU A 165 17.56 10.60 15.74
N ALA A 166 17.37 9.65 16.68
CA ALA A 166 16.90 9.88 18.04
C ALA A 166 17.77 9.10 19.01
#